data_AF-A0A7S2FQ31-F1
#
_entry.id   AF-A0A7S2FQ31-F1
#
_cell.length_a   1.000
_cell.length_b   1.000
_cell.length_c   1.000
_cell.angle_alpha   90.00
_cell.angle_beta   90.00
_cell.angle_gamma   90.00
#
_symmetry.space_group_name_H-M   'P 1'
#
loop_
_entity.id
_entity.type
_entity.pdbx_description
1 polymer ?
#
loop_
_entity_poly.entity_id
_entity_poly.type
_entity_poly.pdbx_seq_one_letter_code
_entity_poly.pdbx_strand_id
1 'polypeptide(L)'
;RVPTSLATFPFMYFASGHTFFSQSLQPRLGFMPVAVHTTFQFGDTAEYAFGKRERLRERQLWAVDDDDYFAMEGKYAAGKGAEEDGYRGFIQLVGQVDWTPEEFVRDEASSTIKLEGHRGYVDAVLARKSVDVHTMYKGNPNYHLLMDSFQRRLIHDGLALARATRRKFIFPKLTCWVDRYWNNLEGGRFPGVSASQHPLPFHCPFDHLYDLDKWVHSKVPMRHYSFLESDRITDAQRNDSVIIRTKGAMDSSAAVGSRELLVAPGTSLADVSRQLKLRSWSDA
;
A
#
# COMPACT_ATOMS: atom_id res chain seq x y z
N ARG A 1 -41.48 -31.15 -17.31
CA ARG A 1 -40.48 -30.07 -17.49
C ARG A 1 -40.31 -29.39 -16.15
N VAL A 2 -39.10 -29.33 -15.60
CA VAL A 2 -38.83 -28.47 -14.44
C VAL A 2 -38.96 -27.03 -14.92
N PRO A 3 -39.77 -26.17 -14.27
CA PRO A 3 -39.80 -24.76 -14.63
C PRO A 3 -38.40 -24.16 -14.39
N THR A 4 -37.79 -23.65 -15.46
CA THR A 4 -36.50 -22.95 -15.39
C THR A 4 -36.75 -21.45 -15.33
N SER A 5 -36.31 -20.81 -14.27
CA SER A 5 -36.33 -19.36 -14.10
C SER A 5 -34.91 -18.80 -14.16
N LEU A 6 -34.74 -17.72 -14.93
CA LEU A 6 -33.49 -16.97 -15.03
C LEU A 6 -33.47 -15.90 -13.93
N ALA A 7 -32.37 -15.81 -13.19
CA ALA A 7 -32.12 -14.76 -12.21
C ALA A 7 -30.68 -14.26 -12.33
N THR A 8 -30.44 -13.02 -11.93
CA THR A 8 -29.08 -12.48 -11.80
C THR A 8 -28.59 -12.68 -10.37
N PHE A 9 -27.30 -12.98 -10.21
CA PHE A 9 -26.69 -13.04 -8.89
C PHE A 9 -26.68 -11.63 -8.26
N PRO A 10 -27.16 -11.46 -7.01
CA PRO A 10 -27.08 -10.18 -6.33
C PRO A 10 -25.62 -9.77 -6.11
N PHE A 11 -25.20 -8.65 -6.71
CA PHE A 11 -23.80 -8.21 -6.70
C PHE A 11 -23.22 -7.97 -5.28
N MET A 12 -24.10 -7.69 -4.31
CA MET A 12 -23.68 -7.56 -2.91
C MET A 12 -23.15 -8.89 -2.36
N TYR A 13 -23.79 -10.01 -2.68
CA TYR A 13 -23.43 -11.35 -2.20
C TYR A 13 -22.39 -12.04 -3.09
N PHE A 14 -22.40 -11.74 -4.39
CA PHE A 14 -21.51 -12.30 -5.40
C PHE A 14 -20.73 -11.15 -6.05
N ALA A 15 -19.67 -10.73 -5.36
CA ALA A 15 -18.94 -9.54 -5.71
C ALA A 15 -18.02 -9.76 -6.92
N SER A 16 -17.96 -8.79 -7.81
CA SER A 16 -16.89 -8.72 -8.82
C SER A 16 -15.62 -8.17 -8.20
N GLY A 17 -14.48 -8.44 -8.84
CA GLY A 17 -13.19 -7.99 -8.33
C GLY A 17 -13.08 -6.46 -8.31
N HIS A 18 -13.73 -5.78 -9.24
CA HIS A 18 -13.80 -4.32 -9.24
C HIS A 18 -14.62 -3.77 -8.07
N THR A 19 -15.81 -4.34 -7.79
CA THR A 19 -16.63 -3.87 -6.66
C THR A 19 -15.99 -4.14 -5.30
N PHE A 20 -15.36 -5.30 -5.13
CA PHE A 20 -14.81 -5.71 -3.84
C PHE A 20 -13.41 -5.14 -3.59
N PHE A 21 -12.48 -5.27 -4.54
CA PHE A 21 -11.09 -4.87 -4.33
C PHE A 21 -10.86 -3.39 -4.63
N SER A 22 -11.25 -2.93 -5.82
CA SER A 22 -10.99 -1.55 -6.27
C SER A 22 -11.94 -0.55 -5.60
N GLN A 23 -13.26 -0.70 -5.79
CA GLN A 23 -14.24 0.23 -5.21
C GLN A 23 -14.37 0.08 -3.69
N SER A 24 -13.93 -1.04 -3.12
CA SER A 24 -14.13 -1.40 -1.71
C SER A 24 -15.60 -1.33 -1.29
N LEU A 25 -16.54 -1.60 -2.20
CA LEU A 25 -17.96 -1.33 -2.00
C LEU A 25 -18.54 -2.12 -0.83
N GLN A 26 -18.41 -3.45 -0.84
CA GLN A 26 -18.93 -4.31 0.22
C GLN A 26 -18.23 -4.02 1.56
N PRO A 27 -16.89 -3.92 1.63
CA PRO A 27 -16.18 -3.52 2.86
C PRO A 27 -16.60 -2.15 3.41
N ARG A 28 -16.83 -1.15 2.56
CA ARG A 28 -17.32 0.18 2.98
C ARG A 28 -18.74 0.14 3.55
N LEU A 29 -19.53 -0.85 3.16
CA LEU A 29 -20.86 -1.11 3.69
C LEU A 29 -20.84 -2.08 4.88
N GLY A 30 -19.65 -2.48 5.37
CA GLY A 30 -19.52 -3.47 6.45
C GLY A 30 -20.04 -4.85 6.07
N PHE A 31 -20.05 -5.18 4.77
CA PHE A 31 -20.60 -6.42 4.23
C PHE A 31 -19.50 -7.32 3.68
N MET A 32 -19.52 -8.60 4.06
CA MET A 32 -18.65 -9.63 3.49
C MET A 32 -19.45 -10.51 2.52
N PRO A 33 -19.12 -10.50 1.21
CA PRO A 33 -19.81 -11.34 0.23
C PRO A 33 -19.56 -12.83 0.46
N VAL A 34 -20.50 -13.65 -0.01
CA VAL A 34 -20.39 -15.12 0.00
C VAL A 34 -19.36 -15.59 -1.02
N ALA A 35 -19.25 -14.88 -2.14
CA ALA A 35 -18.25 -15.14 -3.16
C ALA A 35 -17.65 -13.84 -3.68
N VAL A 36 -16.33 -13.84 -3.86
CA VAL A 36 -15.59 -12.78 -4.54
C VAL A 36 -14.94 -13.35 -5.78
N HIS A 37 -15.30 -12.82 -6.94
CA HIS A 37 -14.65 -13.16 -8.18
C HIS A 37 -13.44 -12.27 -8.41
N THR A 38 -12.25 -12.84 -8.58
CA THR A 38 -10.97 -12.10 -8.73
C THR A 38 -10.73 -11.63 -10.18
N THR A 39 -11.70 -10.91 -10.74
CA THR A 39 -11.57 -10.21 -12.04
C THR A 39 -10.99 -8.81 -11.91
N PHE A 40 -10.63 -8.19 -13.04
CA PHE A 40 -10.07 -6.84 -13.10
C PHE A 40 -8.78 -6.69 -12.28
N GLN A 41 -7.96 -7.73 -12.30
CA GLN A 41 -6.64 -7.79 -11.67
C GLN A 41 -5.54 -7.66 -12.73
N PHE A 42 -4.37 -7.25 -12.28
CA PHE A 42 -3.17 -7.11 -13.09
C PHE A 42 -1.99 -7.84 -12.44
N GLY A 43 -0.93 -8.08 -13.21
CA GLY A 43 0.30 -8.68 -12.68
C GLY A 43 0.27 -10.20 -12.53
N ASP A 44 -0.77 -10.88 -12.99
CA ASP A 44 -0.75 -12.32 -13.23
C ASP A 44 0.15 -12.66 -14.44
N THR A 45 0.88 -13.78 -14.35
CA THR A 45 1.64 -14.36 -15.46
C THR A 45 0.98 -15.66 -15.94
N ALA A 46 1.56 -16.33 -16.94
CA ALA A 46 1.07 -17.64 -17.38
C ALA A 46 1.36 -18.73 -16.32
N GLU A 47 2.40 -18.53 -15.52
CA GLU A 47 2.88 -19.45 -14.50
C GLU A 47 2.11 -19.31 -13.20
N TYR A 48 1.76 -18.08 -12.80
CA TYR A 48 1.10 -17.85 -11.51
C TYR A 48 0.27 -16.56 -11.44
N ALA A 49 -0.80 -16.62 -10.65
CA ALA A 49 -1.73 -15.52 -10.46
C ALA A 49 -1.33 -14.57 -9.29
N PHE A 50 -0.21 -13.87 -9.43
CA PHE A 50 0.33 -13.01 -8.37
C PHE A 50 -0.62 -11.86 -8.00
N GLY A 51 -1.29 -11.25 -8.98
CA GLY A 51 -2.30 -10.20 -8.78
C GLY A 51 -3.46 -10.66 -7.92
N LYS A 52 -4.02 -11.82 -8.26
CA LYS A 52 -5.12 -12.41 -7.48
C LYS A 52 -4.69 -12.74 -6.07
N ARG A 53 -3.50 -13.32 -5.90
CA ARG A 53 -2.97 -13.67 -4.58
C ARG A 53 -2.85 -12.45 -3.69
N GLU A 54 -2.19 -11.38 -4.16
CA GLU A 54 -2.00 -10.20 -3.31
C GLU A 54 -3.31 -9.50 -2.97
N ARG A 55 -4.28 -9.41 -3.89
CA ARG A 55 -5.61 -8.89 -3.58
C ARG A 55 -6.32 -9.67 -2.47
N LEU A 56 -6.21 -10.99 -2.51
CA LEU A 56 -6.78 -11.85 -1.48
C LEU A 56 -6.04 -11.70 -0.16
N ARG A 57 -4.71 -11.58 -0.18
CA ARG A 57 -3.89 -11.29 1.03
C ARG A 57 -4.28 -9.96 1.66
N GLU A 58 -4.35 -8.88 0.87
CA GLU A 58 -4.76 -7.53 1.32
C GLU A 58 -6.15 -7.53 1.99
N ARG A 59 -7.02 -8.49 1.66
CA ARG A 59 -8.37 -8.65 2.20
C ARG A 59 -8.53 -9.81 3.21
N GLN A 60 -7.43 -10.41 3.67
CA GLN A 60 -7.46 -11.55 4.61
C GLN A 60 -8.26 -12.75 4.08
N LEU A 61 -8.29 -12.93 2.76
CA LEU A 61 -8.98 -14.01 2.06
C LEU A 61 -8.03 -15.11 1.55
N TRP A 62 -6.72 -14.91 1.67
CA TRP A 62 -5.72 -15.88 1.24
C TRP A 62 -5.28 -16.79 2.39
N ALA A 63 -5.90 -17.97 2.49
CA ALA A 63 -5.70 -18.88 3.62
C ALA A 63 -4.51 -19.86 3.47
N VAL A 64 -3.89 -19.95 2.29
CA VAL A 64 -2.95 -21.03 1.94
C VAL A 64 -1.47 -20.64 2.07
N ASP A 65 -1.17 -19.50 2.70
CA ASP A 65 0.22 -19.16 3.02
C ASP A 65 0.78 -20.10 4.09
N ASP A 66 2.05 -20.47 3.97
CA ASP A 66 2.75 -21.26 4.99
C ASP A 66 2.98 -20.42 6.27
N ASP A 67 3.13 -21.09 7.42
CA ASP A 67 3.41 -20.40 8.70
C ASP A 67 4.71 -19.56 8.64
N ASP A 68 5.67 -19.96 7.80
CA ASP A 68 6.91 -19.21 7.56
C ASP A 68 6.66 -17.80 7.00
N TYR A 69 5.56 -17.59 6.27
CA TYR A 69 5.17 -16.25 5.82
C TYR A 69 4.87 -15.34 7.02
N PHE A 70 4.29 -15.88 8.10
CA PHE A 70 3.92 -15.12 9.29
C PHE A 70 5.04 -15.06 10.33
N ALA A 71 6.03 -15.95 10.26
CA ALA A 71 7.10 -16.08 11.24
C ALA A 71 7.83 -14.76 11.53
N MET A 72 8.20 -14.56 12.80
CA MET A 72 9.01 -13.40 13.24
C MET A 72 10.44 -13.52 12.71
N GLU A 73 11.05 -14.68 12.87
CA GLU A 73 12.37 -15.01 12.32
C GLU A 73 12.26 -15.21 10.81
N GLY A 74 13.29 -14.82 10.07
CA GLY A 74 13.39 -15.13 8.66
C GLY A 74 13.52 -16.62 8.44
N LYS A 75 12.40 -17.26 8.07
CA LYS A 75 12.30 -18.70 7.76
C LYS A 75 11.75 -18.95 6.36
N TYR A 76 11.46 -17.88 5.62
CA TYR A 76 10.83 -17.99 4.33
C TYR A 76 11.83 -18.53 3.30
N ALA A 77 11.56 -19.74 2.81
CA ALA A 77 12.49 -20.51 2.00
C ALA A 77 12.80 -19.87 0.63
N ALA A 78 14.03 -20.08 0.15
CA ALA A 78 14.45 -19.74 -1.20
C ALA A 78 13.52 -20.38 -2.24
N GLY A 79 13.04 -19.58 -3.20
CA GLY A 79 12.14 -20.02 -4.27
C GLY A 79 10.65 -19.72 -4.05
N LYS A 80 10.24 -19.27 -2.85
CA LYS A 80 8.87 -18.78 -2.58
C LYS A 80 8.77 -17.25 -2.44
N GLY A 81 9.92 -16.56 -2.43
CA GLY A 81 10.10 -15.10 -2.38
C GLY A 81 11.50 -14.72 -1.92
N ALA A 82 11.65 -13.56 -1.26
CA ALA A 82 12.94 -13.07 -0.77
C ALA A 82 13.52 -13.98 0.33
N GLU A 83 14.84 -14.16 0.31
CA GLU A 83 15.60 -14.78 1.40
C GLU A 83 15.54 -13.86 2.64
N GLU A 84 15.09 -14.42 3.76
CA GLU A 84 14.87 -13.67 5.00
C GLU A 84 15.97 -13.92 6.05
N ASP A 85 17.04 -14.65 5.71
CA ASP A 85 18.12 -14.97 6.64
C ASP A 85 18.70 -13.71 7.30
N GLY A 86 18.70 -13.73 8.63
CA GLY A 86 19.13 -12.60 9.47
C GLY A 86 18.14 -11.44 9.54
N TYR A 87 16.95 -11.55 8.95
CA TYR A 87 15.84 -10.63 9.21
C TYR A 87 14.99 -11.10 10.38
N ARG A 88 14.54 -10.14 11.19
CA ARG A 88 13.65 -10.39 12.32
C ARG A 88 12.59 -9.31 12.40
N GLY A 89 11.36 -9.72 12.70
CA GLY A 89 10.29 -8.79 12.98
C GLY A 89 9.87 -7.97 11.78
N PHE A 90 9.10 -6.94 12.07
CA PHE A 90 8.44 -6.14 11.05
C PHE A 90 8.66 -4.66 11.26
N ILE A 91 8.62 -3.89 10.17
CA ILE A 91 8.58 -2.44 10.19
C ILE A 91 7.52 -1.95 9.21
N GLN A 92 6.69 -1.02 9.66
CA GLN A 92 5.63 -0.42 8.85
C GLN A 92 5.75 1.10 8.90
N LEU A 93 5.62 1.75 7.75
CA LEU A 93 5.39 3.18 7.70
C LEU A 93 3.87 3.42 7.79
N VAL A 94 3.44 4.19 8.78
CA VAL A 94 2.03 4.53 8.96
C VAL A 94 1.86 6.04 8.87
N GLY A 95 0.93 6.45 8.01
CA GLY A 95 0.45 7.81 7.87
C GLY A 95 -0.71 7.80 6.90
N GLN A 96 -1.83 8.45 7.25
CA GLN A 96 -2.89 8.63 6.27
C GLN A 96 -2.43 9.57 5.16
N VAL A 97 -2.60 9.10 3.93
CA VAL A 97 -2.41 9.88 2.70
C VAL A 97 -3.75 10.48 2.24
N ASP A 98 -4.75 10.56 3.13
CA ASP A 98 -5.89 11.48 2.92
C ASP A 98 -5.36 12.90 3.07
N TRP A 99 -4.64 13.31 2.04
CA TRP A 99 -4.07 14.63 1.89
C TRP A 99 -5.20 15.55 1.46
N THR A 100 -5.77 16.29 2.41
CA THR A 100 -6.27 17.63 2.09
C THR A 100 -5.08 18.56 2.20
N PRO A 101 -4.53 19.05 1.08
CA PRO A 101 -3.51 20.06 1.16
C PRO A 101 -4.11 21.35 1.70
N GLU A 102 -3.84 21.66 2.95
CA GLU A 102 -3.79 23.04 3.37
C GLU A 102 -2.40 23.34 3.95
N GLU A 103 -1.88 24.50 3.53
CA GLU A 103 -0.72 25.29 4.02
C GLU A 103 0.64 24.66 4.37
N PHE A 104 0.83 23.34 4.32
CA PHE A 104 2.09 22.74 4.84
C PHE A 104 3.05 22.14 3.81
N VAL A 105 2.93 22.48 2.51
CA VAL A 105 4.03 22.20 1.57
C VAL A 105 5.04 23.34 1.66
N ARG A 106 6.02 23.20 2.57
CA ARG A 106 7.18 24.09 2.60
C ARG A 106 8.13 23.74 1.46
N ASP A 107 8.76 24.78 0.89
CA ASP A 107 9.76 24.70 -0.18
C ASP A 107 10.90 23.71 0.10
N GLU A 108 11.17 23.41 1.38
CA GLU A 108 12.30 22.59 1.79
C GLU A 108 12.07 21.07 1.69
N ALA A 109 10.82 20.58 1.54
CA ALA A 109 10.50 19.14 1.50
C ALA A 109 11.01 18.44 0.21
N SER A 110 11.48 19.22 -0.77
CA SER A 110 12.15 18.76 -2.00
C SER A 110 13.58 18.23 -1.75
N SER A 111 14.18 18.50 -0.59
CA SER A 111 15.63 18.34 -0.41
C SER A 111 16.10 17.00 0.16
N THR A 112 15.23 16.18 0.74
CA THR A 112 15.63 14.92 1.38
C THR A 112 14.56 13.88 1.16
N ILE A 113 14.54 13.28 -0.04
CA ILE A 113 15.24 12.02 -0.31
C ILE A 113 15.62 12.05 -1.82
N LYS A 114 16.72 11.44 -2.26
CA LYS A 114 17.27 11.55 -3.65
C LYS A 114 16.58 10.62 -4.66
N LEU A 115 16.15 11.14 -5.82
CA LEU A 115 15.78 10.40 -7.04
C LEU A 115 16.25 11.23 -8.25
N GLU A 116 17.46 10.96 -8.75
CA GLU A 116 18.08 11.73 -9.84
C GLU A 116 17.39 11.55 -11.22
N GLY A 117 16.50 10.57 -11.37
CA GLY A 117 15.71 10.37 -12.61
C GLY A 117 14.38 11.13 -12.68
N HIS A 118 13.78 11.49 -11.54
CA HIS A 118 12.45 12.15 -11.49
C HIS A 118 12.54 13.66 -11.28
N ARG A 119 13.65 14.16 -10.73
CA ARG A 119 13.85 15.59 -10.49
C ARG A 119 13.75 16.40 -11.78
N GLY A 120 14.30 15.93 -12.90
CA GLY A 120 14.16 16.63 -14.19
C GLY A 120 12.72 16.75 -14.70
N TYR A 121 11.87 15.73 -14.47
CA TYR A 121 10.46 15.76 -14.86
C TYR A 121 9.63 16.63 -13.91
N VAL A 122 9.81 16.48 -12.60
CA VAL A 122 9.11 17.27 -11.59
C VAL A 122 9.53 18.75 -11.67
N ASP A 123 10.82 19.04 -11.82
CA ASP A 123 11.33 20.40 -12.00
C ASP A 123 10.78 21.01 -13.30
N ALA A 124 10.64 20.26 -14.39
CA ALA A 124 10.02 20.73 -15.63
C ALA A 124 8.50 20.95 -15.51
N VAL A 125 7.80 20.18 -14.67
CA VAL A 125 6.36 20.34 -14.37
C VAL A 125 6.12 21.52 -13.43
N LEU A 126 6.94 21.68 -12.39
CA LEU A 126 6.84 22.77 -11.41
C LEU A 126 7.37 24.10 -11.96
N ALA A 127 8.37 24.08 -12.85
CA ALA A 127 8.83 25.28 -13.56
C ALA A 127 7.79 25.84 -14.54
N ARG A 128 6.82 25.01 -14.98
CA ARG A 128 5.61 25.50 -15.63
C ARG A 128 4.71 26.04 -14.53
N LYS A 129 4.81 27.35 -14.23
CA LYS A 129 4.02 28.12 -13.25
C LYS A 129 2.47 28.01 -13.36
N SER A 130 1.94 27.11 -14.19
CA SER A 130 0.53 26.99 -14.55
C SER A 130 -0.19 25.79 -13.92
N VAL A 131 0.50 24.92 -13.17
CA VAL A 131 -0.14 23.71 -12.61
C VAL A 131 -0.03 23.73 -11.09
N ASP A 132 -1.02 24.33 -10.46
CA ASP A 132 -1.21 24.22 -9.02
C ASP A 132 -1.91 22.88 -8.71
N VAL A 133 -1.16 21.96 -8.10
CA VAL A 133 -1.67 20.64 -7.66
C VAL A 133 -2.87 20.76 -6.72
N HIS A 134 -2.97 21.86 -5.97
CA HIS A 134 -4.09 22.12 -5.06
C HIS A 134 -5.39 22.40 -5.80
N THR A 135 -5.31 22.91 -7.02
CA THR A 135 -6.47 23.19 -7.89
C THR A 135 -6.76 22.07 -8.89
N MET A 136 -5.87 21.07 -8.99
CA MET A 136 -6.03 20.01 -9.97
C MET A 136 -7.18 19.07 -9.59
N TYR A 137 -8.03 18.78 -10.56
CA TYR A 137 -9.11 17.81 -10.39
C TYR A 137 -8.54 16.44 -9.97
N LYS A 138 -9.02 15.89 -8.85
CA LYS A 138 -8.51 14.64 -8.26
C LYS A 138 -8.50 13.45 -9.24
N GLY A 139 -9.53 13.32 -10.09
CA GLY A 139 -9.60 12.26 -11.10
C GLY A 139 -8.73 12.49 -12.33
N ASN A 140 -7.84 13.48 -12.32
CA ASN A 140 -6.87 13.73 -13.39
C ASN A 140 -5.71 12.73 -13.27
N PRO A 141 -5.32 12.02 -14.34
CA PRO A 141 -4.16 11.13 -14.34
C PRO A 141 -2.86 11.80 -13.87
N ASN A 142 -2.65 13.09 -14.14
CA ASN A 142 -1.47 13.82 -13.66
C ASN A 142 -1.48 13.98 -12.14
N TYR A 143 -2.65 14.20 -11.54
CA TYR A 143 -2.81 14.26 -10.08
C TYR A 143 -2.45 12.90 -9.48
N HIS A 144 -2.98 11.83 -10.08
CA HIS A 144 -2.70 10.46 -9.67
C HIS A 144 -1.19 10.12 -9.73
N LEU A 145 -0.51 10.42 -10.84
CA LEU A 145 0.92 10.16 -10.99
C LEU A 145 1.78 10.97 -10.03
N LEU A 146 1.42 12.24 -9.78
CA LEU A 146 2.11 13.08 -8.81
C LEU A 146 1.96 12.55 -7.38
N MET A 147 0.73 12.22 -6.96
CA MET A 147 0.47 11.67 -5.63
C MET A 147 1.10 10.28 -5.44
N ASP A 148 1.07 9.43 -6.48
CA ASP A 148 1.78 8.14 -6.49
C ASP A 148 3.28 8.32 -6.31
N SER A 149 3.91 9.35 -6.90
CA SER A 149 5.34 9.59 -6.74
C SER A 149 5.75 9.81 -5.28
N PHE A 150 4.92 10.49 -4.49
CA PHE A 150 5.16 10.67 -3.05
C PHE A 150 4.99 9.36 -2.28
N GLN A 151 3.97 8.56 -2.58
CA GLN A 151 3.77 7.24 -1.96
C GLN A 151 4.94 6.29 -2.26
N ARG A 152 5.39 6.23 -3.52
CA ARG A 152 6.54 5.42 -3.92
C ARG A 152 7.82 5.87 -3.26
N ARG A 153 7.99 7.18 -3.03
CA ARG A 153 9.11 7.69 -2.26
C ARG A 153 9.09 7.13 -0.83
N LEU A 154 7.95 7.24 -0.14
CA LEU A 154 7.82 6.72 1.22
C LEU A 154 8.16 5.22 1.26
N ILE A 155 7.67 4.45 0.29
CA ILE A 155 7.97 3.03 0.17
C ILE A 155 9.48 2.78 -0.02
N HIS A 156 10.13 3.53 -0.91
CA HIS A 156 11.57 3.44 -1.11
C HIS A 156 12.35 3.65 0.21
N ASP A 157 11.93 4.62 1.03
CA ASP A 157 12.63 4.94 2.29
C ASP A 157 12.34 3.92 3.37
N GLY A 158 11.10 3.43 3.43
CA GLY A 158 10.70 2.33 4.29
C GLY A 158 11.50 1.07 3.99
N LEU A 159 11.76 0.78 2.72
CA LEU A 159 12.60 -0.33 2.28
C LEU A 159 14.07 -0.15 2.67
N ALA A 160 14.62 1.06 2.48
CA ALA A 160 15.97 1.37 2.92
C ALA A 160 16.14 1.19 4.43
N LEU A 161 15.14 1.64 5.20
CA LEU A 161 15.11 1.49 6.66
C LEU A 161 14.95 0.02 7.09
N ALA A 162 14.04 -0.72 6.45
CA ALA A 162 13.84 -2.15 6.68
C ALA A 162 15.13 -2.94 6.46
N ARG A 163 15.83 -2.66 5.36
CA ARG A 163 17.14 -3.26 5.07
C ARG A 163 18.19 -2.87 6.11
N ALA A 164 18.27 -1.59 6.48
CA ALA A 164 19.26 -1.10 7.45
C ALA A 164 19.07 -1.66 8.87
N THR A 165 17.84 -2.07 9.20
CA THR A 165 17.44 -2.58 10.52
C THR A 165 17.20 -4.08 10.54
N ARG A 166 17.41 -4.76 9.40
CA ARG A 166 17.10 -6.18 9.20
C ARG A 166 15.67 -6.55 9.61
N ARG A 167 14.71 -5.67 9.31
CA ARG A 167 13.27 -5.90 9.54
C ARG A 167 12.53 -6.14 8.24
N LYS A 168 11.46 -6.90 8.29
CA LYS A 168 10.59 -7.16 7.13
C LYS A 168 9.66 -5.97 6.91
N PHE A 169 9.59 -5.49 5.68
CA PHE A 169 8.84 -4.29 5.35
C PHE A 169 7.35 -4.61 5.15
N ILE A 170 6.49 -4.08 6.01
CA ILE A 170 5.05 -4.08 5.76
C ILE A 170 4.73 -2.84 4.94
N PHE A 171 4.15 -3.05 3.75
CA PHE A 171 3.74 -1.95 2.89
C PHE A 171 2.71 -1.05 3.59
N PRO A 172 2.75 0.27 3.34
CA PRO A 172 1.63 1.13 3.70
C PRO A 172 0.42 0.78 2.84
N LYS A 173 -0.78 1.11 3.34
CA LYS A 173 -1.99 1.03 2.54
C LYS A 173 -1.89 2.05 1.41
N LEU A 174 -1.91 1.58 0.16
CA LEU A 174 -1.78 2.43 -1.02
C LEU A 174 -3.10 3.13 -1.33
N THR A 175 -2.98 4.30 -1.96
CA THR A 175 -4.08 5.19 -2.30
C THR A 175 -4.03 5.55 -3.79
N CYS A 176 -5.19 5.51 -4.45
CA CYS A 176 -5.33 5.86 -5.86
C CYS A 176 -6.43 6.90 -6.07
N TRP A 177 -6.24 7.71 -7.09
CA TRP A 177 -7.19 8.74 -7.52
C TRP A 177 -7.73 8.50 -8.93
N VAL A 178 -7.14 7.54 -9.63
CA VAL A 178 -7.55 7.11 -10.96
C VAL A 178 -7.50 5.59 -10.97
N ASP A 179 -8.57 4.99 -11.48
CA ASP A 179 -8.69 3.54 -11.63
C ASP A 179 -7.71 2.99 -12.68
N ARG A 180 -7.40 1.69 -12.61
CA ARG A 180 -6.60 1.02 -13.64
C ARG A 180 -7.54 0.22 -14.54
N TYR A 181 -7.67 0.67 -15.79
CA TYR A 181 -8.57 0.06 -16.77
C TYR A 181 -7.93 0.01 -18.16
N TRP A 182 -8.35 -0.96 -18.98
CA TRP A 182 -7.83 -1.12 -20.36
C TRP A 182 -8.53 -0.19 -21.37
N ASN A 183 -9.55 0.55 -20.95
CA ASN A 183 -10.30 1.48 -21.78
C ASN A 183 -10.39 2.85 -21.08
N ASN A 184 -11.04 3.81 -21.74
CA ASN A 184 -11.19 5.18 -21.26
C ASN A 184 -11.85 5.22 -19.88
N LEU A 185 -11.30 6.10 -19.04
CA LEU A 185 -11.82 6.39 -17.71
C LEU A 185 -12.62 7.69 -17.74
N GLU A 186 -13.66 7.76 -16.91
CA GLU A 186 -14.50 8.94 -16.73
C GLU A 186 -14.28 9.51 -15.33
N GLY A 187 -13.70 10.71 -15.25
CA GLY A 187 -13.42 11.35 -13.97
C GLY A 187 -12.56 10.51 -13.02
N GLY A 188 -11.61 9.74 -13.58
CA GLY A 188 -10.75 8.82 -12.83
C GLY A 188 -11.39 7.46 -12.46
N ARG A 189 -12.55 7.12 -13.03
CA ARG A 189 -13.30 5.88 -12.71
C ARG A 189 -13.62 5.08 -13.96
N PHE A 190 -14.04 3.84 -13.77
CA PHE A 190 -14.70 3.07 -14.82
C PHE A 190 -15.94 3.81 -15.36
N PRO A 191 -16.21 3.78 -16.67
CA PRO A 191 -17.41 4.37 -17.25
C PRO A 191 -18.69 3.85 -16.57
N GLY A 192 -19.62 4.75 -16.27
CA GLY A 192 -20.88 4.43 -15.59
C GLY A 192 -20.79 4.20 -14.08
N VAL A 193 -19.61 4.30 -13.47
CA VAL A 193 -19.45 4.23 -12.00
C VAL A 193 -19.56 5.63 -11.39
N SER A 194 -20.55 5.82 -10.52
CA SER A 194 -20.76 7.12 -9.86
C SER A 194 -19.73 7.42 -8.78
N ALA A 195 -19.60 8.71 -8.43
CA ALA A 195 -18.70 9.16 -7.37
C ALA A 195 -19.09 8.61 -5.97
N SER A 196 -20.36 8.29 -5.73
CA SER A 196 -20.80 7.70 -4.46
C SER A 196 -20.40 6.22 -4.35
N GLN A 197 -20.49 5.48 -5.46
CA GLN A 197 -20.05 4.08 -5.54
C GLN A 197 -18.54 3.96 -5.42
N HIS A 198 -17.79 4.85 -6.07
CA HIS A 198 -16.33 4.84 -6.05
C HIS A 198 -15.78 6.24 -5.73
N PRO A 199 -15.71 6.65 -4.45
CA PRO A 199 -15.15 7.94 -4.06
C PRO A 199 -13.65 7.97 -4.34
N LEU A 200 -13.12 9.18 -4.59
CA LEU A 200 -11.69 9.41 -4.71
C LEU A 200 -11.21 10.22 -3.50
N PRO A 201 -10.05 9.90 -2.91
CA PRO A 201 -9.28 8.70 -3.22
C PRO A 201 -9.94 7.40 -2.78
N PHE A 202 -9.47 6.28 -3.33
CA PHE A 202 -9.81 4.93 -2.90
C PHE A 202 -8.55 4.16 -2.53
N HIS A 203 -8.72 3.05 -1.80
CA HIS A 203 -7.64 2.11 -1.56
C HIS A 203 -7.15 1.54 -2.88
N CYS A 204 -5.88 1.74 -3.20
CA CYS A 204 -5.29 1.18 -4.39
C CYS A 204 -4.86 -0.27 -4.15
N PRO A 205 -5.41 -1.25 -4.88
CA PRO A 205 -4.86 -2.59 -4.89
C PRO A 205 -3.37 -2.57 -5.27
N PHE A 206 -2.56 -3.42 -4.66
CA PHE A 206 -1.11 -3.44 -4.92
C PHE A 206 -0.79 -3.56 -6.42
N ASP A 207 -1.54 -4.41 -7.13
CA ASP A 207 -1.40 -4.66 -8.55
C ASP A 207 -1.78 -3.48 -9.46
N HIS A 208 -2.40 -2.42 -8.94
CA HIS A 208 -2.66 -1.22 -9.73
C HIS A 208 -1.40 -0.38 -9.95
N LEU A 209 -0.49 -0.34 -8.96
CA LEU A 209 0.70 0.50 -9.00
C LEU A 209 1.98 -0.28 -9.30
N TYR A 210 1.99 -1.57 -9.02
CA TYR A 210 3.21 -2.36 -9.03
C TYR A 210 3.08 -3.62 -9.89
N ASP A 211 4.21 -3.99 -10.50
CA ASP A 211 4.38 -5.24 -11.21
C ASP A 211 4.66 -6.36 -10.20
N LEU A 212 3.63 -7.14 -9.89
CA LEU A 212 3.70 -8.13 -8.82
C LEU A 212 4.64 -9.28 -9.12
N ASP A 213 4.77 -9.70 -10.37
CA ASP A 213 5.75 -10.72 -10.74
C ASP A 213 7.16 -10.27 -10.31
N LYS A 214 7.54 -9.03 -10.65
CA LYS A 214 8.85 -8.49 -10.27
C LYS A 214 9.02 -8.33 -8.76
N TRP A 215 7.98 -7.93 -8.05
CA TRP A 215 8.07 -7.76 -6.59
C TRP A 215 8.17 -9.08 -5.84
N VAL A 216 7.43 -10.09 -6.28
CA VAL A 216 7.47 -11.42 -5.65
C VAL A 216 8.82 -12.09 -5.86
N HIS A 217 9.44 -11.86 -7.02
CA HIS A 217 10.81 -12.31 -7.31
C HIS A 217 11.90 -11.35 -6.81
N SER A 218 11.54 -10.27 -6.12
CA SER A 218 12.52 -9.36 -5.55
C SER A 218 13.18 -9.96 -4.31
N LYS A 219 14.34 -9.42 -3.93
CA LYS A 219 15.07 -9.79 -2.70
C LYS A 219 14.58 -9.03 -1.47
N VAL A 220 13.38 -8.46 -1.52
CA VAL A 220 12.83 -7.65 -0.43
C VAL A 220 11.89 -8.51 0.43
N PRO A 221 12.21 -8.71 1.72
CA PRO A 221 11.27 -9.30 2.67
C PRO A 221 10.10 -8.34 2.90
N MET A 222 8.98 -8.57 2.22
CA MET A 222 7.81 -7.69 2.30
C MET A 222 6.55 -8.39 2.77
N ARG A 223 5.61 -7.62 3.32
CA ARG A 223 4.26 -8.05 3.66
C ARG A 223 3.24 -7.01 3.21
N HIS A 224 2.02 -7.46 2.94
CA HIS A 224 0.89 -6.61 2.55
C HIS A 224 0.41 -5.70 3.70
N TYR A 225 -0.28 -4.60 3.41
CA TYR A 225 -0.54 -3.56 4.43
C TYR A 225 -1.38 -4.03 5.63
N SER A 226 -2.31 -4.97 5.40
CA SER A 226 -3.17 -5.55 6.43
C SER A 226 -2.55 -6.78 7.10
N PHE A 227 -1.27 -7.08 6.87
CA PHE A 227 -0.61 -8.28 7.38
C PHE A 227 -0.74 -8.46 8.89
N LEU A 228 -0.57 -7.39 9.68
CA LEU A 228 -0.71 -7.46 11.13
C LEU A 228 -2.16 -7.68 11.57
N GLU A 229 -3.16 -7.47 10.72
CA GLU A 229 -4.57 -7.69 11.03
C GLU A 229 -4.98 -9.16 10.91
N SER A 230 -4.11 -10.01 10.34
CA SER A 230 -4.33 -11.45 10.24
C SER A 230 -4.49 -12.10 11.61
N ASP A 231 -5.44 -13.03 11.70
CA ASP A 231 -5.66 -13.91 12.85
C ASP A 231 -4.49 -14.87 13.10
N ARG A 232 -3.63 -15.09 12.10
CA ARG A 232 -2.39 -15.88 12.20
C ARG A 232 -1.23 -15.12 12.83
N ILE A 233 -1.37 -13.81 13.07
CA ILE A 233 -0.37 -13.01 13.77
C ILE A 233 -0.60 -13.03 15.27
N THR A 234 0.32 -13.69 15.98
CA THR A 234 0.39 -13.71 17.45
C THR A 234 0.71 -12.35 18.04
N ASP A 235 0.37 -12.16 19.31
CA ASP A 235 0.73 -10.94 20.05
C ASP A 235 2.24 -10.72 20.13
N ALA A 236 3.04 -11.79 20.18
CA ALA A 236 4.50 -11.68 20.16
C ALA A 236 5.01 -11.08 18.82
N GLN A 237 4.51 -11.58 17.69
CA GLN A 237 4.84 -11.03 16.36
C GLN A 237 4.37 -9.58 16.20
N ARG A 238 3.17 -9.26 16.70
CA ARG A 238 2.64 -7.90 16.72
C ARG A 238 3.51 -6.99 17.60
N ASN A 239 3.94 -7.47 18.76
CA ASN A 239 4.75 -6.67 19.70
C ASN A 239 6.17 -6.39 19.19
N ASP A 240 6.71 -7.26 18.35
CA ASP A 240 7.99 -7.02 17.67
C ASP A 240 7.88 -6.10 16.45
N SER A 241 6.69 -5.70 16.00
CA SER A 241 6.58 -4.76 14.87
C SER A 241 6.90 -3.32 15.30
N VAL A 242 7.65 -2.59 14.47
CA VAL A 242 7.90 -1.15 14.64
C VAL A 242 7.03 -0.35 13.68
N ILE A 243 6.40 0.70 14.19
CA ILE A 243 5.62 1.65 13.40
C ILE A 243 6.37 2.98 13.33
N ILE A 244 6.68 3.44 12.13
CA ILE A 244 7.24 4.77 11.93
C ILE A 244 6.10 5.72 11.55
N ARG A 245 5.98 6.81 12.30
CA ARG A 245 4.97 7.84 12.07
C ARG A 245 5.64 9.18 11.83
N THR A 246 5.19 9.93 10.84
CA THR A 246 5.70 11.28 10.59
C THR A 246 4.92 12.32 11.39
N LYS A 247 5.62 13.20 12.11
CA LYS A 247 5.02 14.32 12.86
C LYS A 247 4.30 15.25 11.88
N GLY A 248 3.05 15.59 12.20
CA GLY A 248 2.20 16.43 11.35
C GLY A 248 1.39 15.66 10.31
N ALA A 249 1.51 14.32 10.23
CA ALA A 249 0.51 13.52 9.51
C ALA A 249 -0.86 13.66 10.20
N MET A 250 -1.98 13.58 9.47
CA MET A 250 -3.33 13.77 10.06
C MET A 250 -3.61 12.85 11.25
N ASP A 251 -3.14 11.61 11.18
CA ASP A 251 -3.27 10.64 12.27
C ASP A 251 -2.11 10.74 13.29
N SER A 252 -1.33 11.83 13.29
CA SER A 252 -0.25 12.02 14.26
C SER A 252 -0.79 12.49 15.59
N SER A 253 -1.05 11.52 16.47
CA SER A 253 -1.21 11.76 17.89
C SER A 253 0.15 12.12 18.51
N ALA A 254 0.17 13.05 19.46
CA ALA A 254 1.37 13.34 20.26
C ALA A 254 1.72 12.17 21.20
N ALA A 255 0.75 11.30 21.52
CA ALA A 255 1.00 10.06 22.23
C ALA A 255 1.63 9.05 21.27
N VAL A 256 2.88 8.71 21.55
CA VAL A 256 3.63 7.70 20.82
C VAL A 256 3.36 6.36 21.49
N GLY A 257 2.74 5.44 20.77
CA GLY A 257 2.55 4.08 21.27
C GLY A 257 3.88 3.39 21.60
N SER A 258 3.84 2.32 22.39
CA SER A 258 5.05 1.58 22.82
C SER A 258 5.89 1.02 21.67
N ARG A 259 5.35 0.95 20.45
CA ARG A 259 5.98 0.44 19.23
C ARG A 259 6.16 1.51 18.15
N GLU A 260 5.81 2.75 18.47
CA GLU A 260 5.83 3.84 17.52
C GLU A 260 7.11 4.66 17.66
N LEU A 261 7.66 5.06 16.51
CA LEU A 261 8.71 6.05 16.41
C LEU A 261 8.16 7.26 15.64
N LEU A 262 8.01 8.38 16.34
CA LEU A 262 7.63 9.64 15.73
C LEU A 262 8.88 10.31 15.14
N VAL A 263 8.88 10.54 13.83
CA VAL A 263 9.96 11.20 13.09
C VAL A 263 9.48 12.54 12.53
N ALA A 264 10.34 13.56 12.52
CA ALA A 264 10.02 14.82 11.85
C ALA A 264 10.31 14.70 10.34
N PRO A 265 9.57 15.43 9.48
CA PRO A 265 9.99 15.61 8.08
C PRO A 265 11.47 16.05 8.00
N GLY A 266 12.23 15.43 7.08
CA GLY A 266 13.67 15.69 6.95
C GLY A 266 14.59 14.90 7.91
N THR A 267 14.05 14.06 8.80
CA THR A 267 14.87 13.16 9.64
C THR A 267 15.69 12.20 8.74
N SER A 268 17.00 12.13 8.97
CA SER A 268 17.89 11.28 8.16
C SER A 268 17.68 9.79 8.45
N LEU A 269 17.91 8.92 7.46
CA LEU A 269 17.87 7.45 7.66
C LEU A 269 18.84 6.98 8.76
N ALA A 270 19.98 7.66 8.91
CA ALA A 270 20.95 7.38 9.96
C ALA A 270 20.38 7.68 11.36
N ASP A 271 19.65 8.79 11.50
CA ASP A 271 18.99 9.15 12.76
C ASP A 271 17.83 8.21 13.10
N VAL A 272 17.03 7.82 12.10
CA VAL A 272 15.97 6.82 12.34
C VAL A 272 16.61 5.50 12.79
N SER A 273 17.64 5.02 12.08
CA SER A 273 18.36 3.79 12.45
C SER A 273 18.97 3.88 13.86
N ARG A 274 19.55 5.02 14.23
CA ARG A 274 20.09 5.27 15.58
C ARG A 274 18.99 5.23 16.64
N GLN A 275 17.83 5.83 16.39
CA GLN A 275 16.70 5.81 17.33
C GLN A 275 16.13 4.40 17.52
N LEU A 276 16.09 3.59 16.46
CA LEU A 276 15.68 2.19 16.55
C LEU A 276 16.68 1.36 17.37
N LYS A 277 17.98 1.57 17.19
CA LYS A 277 19.04 0.96 18.02
C LYS A 277 18.91 1.33 19.49
N LEU A 278 18.68 2.60 19.80
CA LEU A 278 18.50 3.09 21.18
C LEU A 278 17.30 2.45 21.89
N ARG A 279 16.28 2.02 21.15
CA ARG A 279 15.10 1.34 21.68
C ARG A 279 15.23 -0.19 21.69
N SER A 280 16.40 -0.73 21.35
CA SER A 280 16.63 -2.16 21.15
C SER A 280 15.67 -2.77 20.12
N TRP A 281 15.23 -1.97 19.15
CA TRP A 281 14.34 -2.41 18.07
C TRP A 281 15.11 -2.82 16.83
N SER A 282 16.43 -2.70 16.81
CA SER A 282 17.26 -3.32 15.77
C SER A 282 18.36 -4.11 16.47
N ASP A 283 18.37 -5.41 16.26
CA ASP A 283 19.52 -6.24 16.62
C ASP A 283 20.65 -5.92 15.62
N ALA A 284 21.88 -5.79 16.14
CA ALA A 284 23.03 -5.15 15.50
C ALA A 284 23.37 -5.64 14.08
#